data_AF-A0A9E1ZZK1-F1
#
_entry.id   AF-A0A9E1ZZK1-F1
#
_cell.length_a   1.000
_cell.length_b   1.000
_cell.length_c   1.000
_cell.angle_alpha   90.00
_cell.angle_beta   90.00
_cell.angle_gamma   90.00
#
_symmetry.space_group_name_H-M   'P 1'
#
loop_
_entity.id
_entity.type
_entity.pdbx_description
1 polymer ?
#
loop_
_entity_poly.entity_id
_entity_poly.type
_entity_poly.pdbx_seq_one_letter_code
_entity_poly.pdbx_strand_id
1 'polypeptide(L)'
;LNTELEQALAAKTSAEWEELLNQAGVPAGRVLSVPEALDQPQIKHRELMKHFDHVPGIDQSLDVVRAGVKLGSGAPDIDQPPPTLGQHTVEILQELELGDDEIRRLQAQKIV
;
A
#
# COMPACT_ATOMS: atom_id res chain seq x y z
N LEU A 1 33.61 -19.07 9.49
CA LEU A 1 32.71 -18.07 10.09
C LEU A 1 31.25 -18.27 9.66
N ASN A 2 30.88 -18.13 8.37
CA ASN A 2 29.47 -18.28 7.95
C ASN A 2 28.85 -19.63 8.36
N THR A 3 29.56 -20.73 8.12
CA THR A 3 29.10 -22.07 8.52
C THR A 3 28.82 -22.21 10.03
N GLU A 4 29.66 -21.59 10.87
CA GLU A 4 29.48 -21.63 12.32
C GLU A 4 28.28 -20.79 12.76
N LEU A 5 28.07 -19.63 12.12
CA LEU A 5 26.93 -18.77 12.38
C LEU A 5 25.61 -19.43 11.94
N GLU A 6 25.57 -20.07 10.78
CA GLU A 6 24.39 -20.79 10.30
C GLU A 6 24.04 -21.94 11.25
N GLN A 7 25.03 -22.72 11.70
CA GLN A 7 24.82 -23.79 12.68
C GLN A 7 24.30 -23.25 14.02
N ALA A 8 24.86 -22.15 14.52
CA ALA A 8 24.42 -21.54 15.77
C ALA A 8 23.00 -20.96 15.64
N LEU A 9 22.70 -20.24 14.56
CA LEU A 9 21.40 -19.62 14.32
C LEU A 9 20.30 -20.65 14.08
N ALA A 10 20.62 -21.85 13.60
CA ALA A 10 19.65 -22.94 13.47
C ALA A 10 19.12 -23.48 14.82
N ALA A 11 19.76 -23.15 15.95
CA ALA A 11 19.41 -23.69 17.26
C ALA A 11 18.17 -23.06 17.92
N LYS A 12 17.66 -21.93 17.38
CA LYS A 12 16.47 -21.23 17.89
C LYS A 12 15.64 -20.68 16.75
N THR A 13 14.40 -20.32 17.05
CA THR A 13 13.52 -19.65 16.09
C THR A 13 13.99 -18.22 15.81
N SER A 14 13.57 -17.65 14.68
CA SER A 14 13.85 -16.25 14.33
C SER A 14 13.31 -15.26 15.37
N ALA A 15 12.18 -15.57 16.02
CA ALA A 15 11.58 -14.74 17.06
C ALA A 15 12.46 -14.70 18.33
N GLU A 16 12.97 -15.85 18.76
CA GLU A 16 13.89 -15.93 19.90
C GLU A 16 15.20 -15.20 19.62
N TRP A 17 15.75 -15.35 18.41
CA TRP A 17 16.98 -14.66 18.04
C TRP A 17 16.80 -13.16 17.94
N GLU A 18 15.70 -12.68 17.38
CA GLU A 18 15.37 -11.26 17.33
C GLU A 18 15.38 -10.65 18.75
N GLU A 19 14.74 -11.31 19.71
CA GLU A 19 14.73 -10.84 21.10
C GLU A 19 16.13 -10.85 21.73
N LEU A 20 16.85 -11.98 21.64
CA LEU A 20 18.18 -12.13 22.25
C LEU A 20 19.21 -11.16 21.67
N LEU A 21 19.24 -10.99 20.36
CA LEU A 21 20.20 -10.11 19.68
C LEU A 21 19.92 -8.65 20.02
N ASN A 22 18.65 -8.22 19.98
CA ASN A 22 18.29 -6.85 20.34
C ASN A 22 18.60 -6.55 21.82
N GLN A 23 18.37 -7.51 22.73
CA GLN A 23 18.76 -7.37 24.15
C GLN A 23 20.29 -7.25 24.32
N ALA A 24 21.06 -7.92 23.47
CA ALA A 24 22.52 -7.80 23.43
C ALA A 24 23.03 -6.53 22.72
N GLY A 25 22.13 -5.65 22.26
CA GLY A 25 22.49 -4.42 21.55
C GLY A 25 22.83 -4.63 20.07
N VAL A 26 22.56 -5.81 19.52
CA VAL A 26 22.71 -6.13 18.10
C VAL A 26 21.37 -5.95 17.41
N PRO A 27 21.21 -4.93 16.54
CA PRO A 27 19.95 -4.71 15.84
C PRO A 27 19.64 -5.90 14.92
N ALA A 28 18.54 -6.59 15.21
CA ALA A 28 18.07 -7.72 14.43
C ALA A 28 16.56 -7.60 14.23
N GLY A 29 16.10 -8.03 13.05
CA GLY A 29 14.69 -8.10 12.71
C GLY A 29 14.42 -9.40 11.98
N ARG A 30 13.33 -10.08 12.32
CA ARG A 30 12.93 -11.30 11.62
C ARG A 30 12.47 -10.97 10.19
N VAL A 31 12.69 -11.88 9.25
CA VAL A 31 12.11 -11.77 7.91
C VAL A 31 10.65 -12.18 7.99
N LEU A 32 9.75 -11.23 7.70
CA LEU A 32 8.30 -11.42 7.74
C LEU A 32 7.75 -11.72 6.35
N SER A 33 6.72 -12.55 6.29
CA SER A 33 5.83 -12.61 5.14
C SER A 33 4.99 -11.33 5.03
N VAL A 34 4.35 -11.11 3.87
CA VAL A 34 3.50 -9.94 3.66
C VAL A 34 2.35 -9.87 4.70
N PRO A 35 1.57 -10.94 4.98
CA PRO A 35 0.52 -10.87 5.98
C PRO A 35 1.05 -10.54 7.38
N GLU A 36 2.18 -11.13 7.78
CA GLU A 36 2.78 -10.86 9.09
C GLU A 36 3.29 -9.42 9.19
N ALA A 37 3.87 -8.88 8.11
CA ALA A 37 4.31 -7.49 8.05
C ALA A 37 3.13 -6.53 8.19
N LEU A 38 2.02 -6.78 7.50
CA LEU A 38 0.82 -5.95 7.55
C LEU A 38 0.10 -6.00 8.91
N ASP A 39 0.23 -7.11 9.66
CA ASP A 39 -0.37 -7.25 10.98
C ASP A 39 0.46 -6.59 12.11
N GLN A 40 1.70 -6.17 11.83
CA GLN A 40 2.59 -5.59 12.83
C GLN A 40 1.95 -4.41 13.57
N PRO A 41 2.14 -4.30 14.91
CA PRO A 41 1.61 -3.18 15.70
C PRO A 41 2.01 -1.81 15.15
N GLN A 42 3.21 -1.71 14.55
CA GLN A 42 3.69 -0.47 13.95
C GLN A 42 2.89 -0.06 12.71
N ILE A 43 2.41 -0.99 11.88
CA ILE A 43 1.57 -0.69 10.72
C ILE A 43 0.23 -0.09 11.19
N LYS A 44 -0.37 -0.69 12.22
CA LYS A 44 -1.63 -0.22 12.84
C LYS A 44 -1.44 1.14 13.49
N HIS A 45 -0.40 1.31 14.31
CA HIS A 45 -0.11 2.55 15.01
C HIS A 45 0.18 3.71 14.05
N ARG A 46 0.81 3.42 12.91
CA ARG A 46 1.08 4.43 11.87
C ARG A 46 -0.07 4.63 10.90
N GLU A 47 -1.17 3.88 11.02
CA GLU A 47 -2.34 3.97 10.15
C GLU A 47 -1.96 3.88 8.67
N LEU A 48 -1.08 2.94 8.33
CA LEU A 48 -0.51 2.80 6.98
C LEU A 48 -1.44 2.09 5.99
N MET A 49 -2.58 1.60 6.45
CA MET A 49 -3.59 0.96 5.61
C MET A 49 -4.83 1.85 5.54
N LYS A 50 -5.41 1.98 4.35
CA LYS A 50 -6.73 2.58 4.13
C LYS A 50 -7.67 1.48 3.65
N HIS A 51 -8.80 1.36 4.33
CA HIS A 51 -9.86 0.44 3.96
C HIS A 51 -10.88 1.15 3.07
N PHE A 52 -11.32 0.47 2.01
CA PHE A 52 -12.43 0.87 1.17
C PHE A 52 -13.48 -0.24 1.14
N ASP A 53 -14.68 0.04 1.67
CA ASP A 53 -15.80 -0.91 1.66
C ASP A 53 -16.32 -1.17 0.25
N HIS A 54 -16.28 -0.15 -0.62
CA HIS A 54 -16.83 -0.21 -1.97
C HIS A 54 -15.82 0.37 -2.97
N VAL A 55 -15.31 -0.48 -3.87
CA VAL A 55 -14.45 -0.07 -4.98
C VAL A 55 -15.16 -0.38 -6.29
N PRO A 56 -15.38 0.61 -7.16
CA PRO A 56 -16.04 0.38 -8.44
C PRO A 56 -15.35 -0.72 -9.26
N GLY A 57 -16.12 -1.74 -9.67
CA GLY A 57 -15.61 -2.88 -10.44
C GLY A 57 -14.97 -4.00 -9.61
N ILE A 58 -15.02 -3.93 -8.28
CA ILE A 58 -14.55 -4.98 -7.37
C ILE A 58 -15.66 -5.33 -6.38
N ASP A 59 -16.07 -6.59 -6.34
CA ASP A 59 -17.18 -7.08 -5.50
C ASP A 59 -16.79 -7.34 -4.03
N GLN A 60 -15.66 -6.80 -3.59
CA GLN A 60 -15.12 -6.97 -2.25
C GLN A 60 -14.46 -5.69 -1.75
N SER A 61 -14.35 -5.57 -0.44
CA SER A 61 -13.57 -4.50 0.19
C SER A 61 -12.10 -4.59 -0.20
N LEU A 62 -11.42 -3.45 -0.23
CA LEU A 62 -10.01 -3.36 -0.59
C LEU A 62 -9.23 -2.58 0.47
N ASP A 63 -8.13 -3.17 0.93
CA ASP A 63 -7.12 -2.46 1.72
C ASP A 63 -5.99 -2.01 0.81
N VAL A 64 -5.62 -0.74 0.93
CA VAL A 64 -4.49 -0.16 0.19
C VAL A 64 -3.48 0.47 1.14
N VAL A 65 -2.21 0.42 0.77
CA VAL A 65 -1.13 1.04 1.53
C VAL A 65 -1.12 2.56 1.28
N ARG A 66 -1.10 3.34 2.36
CA ARG A 66 -1.00 4.81 2.34
C ARG A 66 0.45 5.26 2.22
N ALA A 67 0.67 6.56 2.11
CA ALA A 67 2.01 7.13 2.10
C ALA A 67 2.81 6.69 3.35
N GLY A 68 4.03 6.16 3.14
CA GLY A 68 4.91 5.72 4.23
C GLY A 68 5.45 6.85 5.12
N VAL A 69 5.19 8.10 4.75
CA VAL A 69 5.66 9.32 5.41
C VAL A 69 4.49 10.07 6.05
N LYS A 70 4.71 10.60 7.25
CA LYS A 70 3.80 11.56 7.91
C LYS A 70 4.51 12.90 7.99
N LEU A 71 3.86 13.98 7.58
CA LEU A 71 4.41 15.33 7.72
C LEU A 71 3.83 16.00 8.96
N GLY A 72 4.53 16.98 9.53
CA GLY A 72 4.04 17.74 10.68
C GLY A 72 2.74 18.50 10.39
N SER A 73 2.48 18.82 9.12
CA SER A 73 1.24 19.46 8.64
C SER A 73 0.11 18.47 8.33
N GLY A 74 0.32 17.16 8.49
CA GLY A 74 -0.62 16.11 8.11
C GLY A 74 0.03 15.05 7.22
N ALA A 75 -0.54 13.84 7.20
CA ALA A 75 -0.13 12.81 6.25
C ALA A 75 -0.92 12.97 4.94
N PRO A 76 -0.32 12.70 3.77
CA PRO A 76 -1.09 12.54 2.54
C PRO A 76 -2.18 11.48 2.74
N ASP A 77 -3.44 11.86 2.52
CA ASP A 77 -4.58 10.94 2.58
C ASP A 77 -5.17 10.72 1.20
N ILE A 78 -5.86 9.60 1.05
CA ILE A 78 -6.61 9.20 -0.12
C ILE A 78 -8.07 9.04 0.29
N ASP A 79 -8.92 9.88 -0.28
CA ASP A 79 -10.34 9.94 0.08
C ASP A 79 -11.21 9.12 -0.87
N GLN A 80 -10.66 8.73 -2.03
CA GLN A 80 -11.37 8.01 -3.07
C GLN A 80 -10.70 6.66 -3.36
N PRO A 81 -11.49 5.62 -3.68
CA PRO A 81 -10.95 4.35 -4.15
C PRO A 81 -10.28 4.51 -5.51
N PRO A 82 -9.46 3.53 -5.95
CA PRO A 82 -8.88 3.54 -7.29
C PRO A 82 -9.96 3.69 -8.37
N PRO A 83 -9.76 4.58 -9.37
CA PRO A 83 -10.75 4.79 -10.41
C PRO A 83 -10.82 3.61 -11.37
N THR A 84 -11.99 3.41 -11.98
CA THR A 84 -12.11 2.48 -13.11
C THR A 84 -11.48 3.07 -14.36
N LEU A 85 -11.24 2.20 -15.35
CA LEU A 85 -10.76 2.63 -16.66
C LEU A 85 -11.75 3.64 -17.27
N GLY A 86 -11.27 4.87 -17.50
CA GLY A 86 -12.04 5.95 -18.11
C GLY A 86 -13.04 6.66 -17.19
N GLN A 87 -13.02 6.40 -15.87
CA GLN A 87 -13.97 6.99 -14.91
C GLN A 87 -14.08 8.52 -15.02
N HIS A 88 -12.94 9.20 -15.16
CA HIS A 88 -12.86 10.66 -15.19
C HIS A 88 -12.65 11.22 -16.61
N THR A 89 -12.80 10.40 -17.67
CA THR A 89 -12.54 10.84 -19.05
C THR A 89 -13.40 12.04 -19.43
N VAL A 90 -14.71 11.98 -19.17
CA VAL A 90 -15.63 13.08 -19.54
C VAL A 90 -15.36 14.32 -18.71
N GLU A 91 -15.17 14.17 -17.40
CA GLU A 91 -14.86 15.25 -16.47
C GLU A 91 -13.62 16.03 -16.91
N ILE A 92 -12.51 15.33 -17.18
CA ILE A 92 -11.25 15.95 -17.61
C ILE A 92 -11.41 16.64 -18.98
N LEU A 93 -12.13 16.05 -19.93
CA LEU A 93 -12.34 16.69 -21.24
C LEU A 93 -13.20 17.96 -21.13
N GLN A 94 -14.17 17.99 -20.21
CA GLN A 94 -14.97 19.18 -19.92
C GLN A 94 -14.13 20.27 -19.21
N GLU A 95 -13.23 19.89 -18.30
CA GLU A 95 -12.27 20.83 -17.69
C GLU A 95 -11.33 21.46 -18.74
N LEU A 96 -11.06 20.75 -19.83
CA LEU A 96 -10.30 21.25 -20.98
C LEU A 96 -11.15 22.04 -21.98
N GLU A 97 -12.38 22.40 -21.62
CA GLU A 97 -13.31 23.21 -22.42
C GLU A 97 -13.77 22.53 -23.73
N LEU A 98 -13.75 21.19 -23.81
CA LEU A 98 -14.37 20.48 -24.93
C LEU A 98 -15.89 20.42 -24.75
N GLY A 99 -16.62 20.76 -25.82
CA GLY A 99 -18.08 20.62 -25.84
C GLY A 99 -18.54 19.16 -25.91
N ASP A 100 -19.74 18.88 -25.41
CA ASP A 100 -20.31 17.53 -25.35
C ASP A 100 -20.34 16.81 -26.70
N ASP A 101 -20.56 17.53 -27.80
CA ASP A 101 -20.57 16.96 -29.15
C ASP A 101 -19.18 16.48 -29.59
N GLU A 102 -18.14 17.21 -29.20
CA GLU A 102 -16.75 16.84 -29.47
C GLU A 102 -16.36 15.61 -28.65
N ILE A 103 -16.73 15.58 -27.37
CA ILE A 103 -16.48 14.42 -26.48
C ILE A 103 -17.15 13.16 -27.03
N ARG A 104 -18.43 13.26 -27.43
CA ARG A 104 -19.17 12.14 -28.05
C ARG A 104 -18.48 11.64 -29.33
N ARG A 105 -17.94 12.55 -30.14
CA ARG A 105 -17.19 12.20 -31.37
C ARG A 105 -15.93 11.41 -31.04
N LEU A 106 -15.15 11.86 -30.05
CA LEU A 106 -13.91 11.18 -29.63
C LEU A 106 -14.18 9.78 -29.09
N GLN A 107 -15.24 9.62 -28.29
CA GLN A 107 -15.69 8.31 -27.79
C GLN A 107 -16.12 7.38 -28.94
N ALA A 108 -16.90 7.89 -29.90
CA ALA A 108 -17.34 7.10 -31.06
C ALA A 108 -16.16 6.63 -31.94
N GLN A 109 -15.10 7.44 -32.01
CA GLN A 109 -13.87 7.12 -32.73
C GLN A 109 -12.91 6.22 -31.92
N LYS A 110 -13.24 5.90 -30.66
CA LYS A 110 -12.38 5.14 -29.72
C LYS A 110 -11.00 5.77 -29.51
N ILE A 111 -10.94 7.10 -29.56
CA ILE A 111 -9.74 7.87 -29.22
C ILE A 111 -9.63 7.99 -27.69
N VAL A 112 -10.78 8.07 -27.01
CA VAL A 112 -10.96 8.10 -25.56
C VAL A 112 -12.02 7.11 -25.11
#